data_AF-A0A7W2FMP2-F1
#
_entry.id   AF-A0A7W2FMP2-F1
#
_cell.length_a   1.000
_cell.length_b   1.000
_cell.length_c   1.000
_cell.angle_alpha   90.00
_cell.angle_beta   90.00
_cell.angle_gamma   90.00
#
_symmetry.space_group_name_H-M   'P 1'
#
loop_
_entity.id
_entity.type
_entity.pdbx_description
1 polymer ?
#
loop_
_entity_poly.entity_id
_entity_poly.type
_entity_poly.pdbx_seq_one_letter_code
_entity_poly.pdbx_strand_id
1 'polypeptide(L)' 'MKNVVSIQINTLDEALHLQNLATINIGKYQENQIAGQVHLQSSLIRLWRDVHKQAGEVVSTFTKEAEKSECNM' A
#
# COMPACT_ATOMS: atom_id res chain seq x y z
N MET A 1 9.27 -18.63 -6.58
CA MET A 1 9.44 -17.83 -5.36
C MET A 1 8.61 -16.56 -5.49
N LYS A 2 7.74 -16.26 -4.53
CA LYS A 2 6.99 -15.00 -4.50
C LYS A 2 7.94 -13.96 -3.90
N ASN A 3 8.47 -13.06 -4.72
CA ASN A 3 9.28 -11.94 -4.22
C ASN A 3 8.33 -11.00 -3.48
N VAL A 4 8.24 -11.15 -2.16
CA VAL A 4 7.46 -10.27 -1.29
C VAL A 4 8.41 -9.16 -0.85
N VAL A 5 8.11 -7.93 -1.24
CA VAL A 5 8.85 -6.74 -0.80
C VAL A 5 8.26 -6.36 0.54
N SER A 6 8.97 -6.61 1.64
CA SER A 6 8.51 -6.14 2.96
C SER A 6 8.98 -4.70 3.19
N ILE A 7 8.03 -3.82 3.50
CA ILE A 7 8.29 -2.41 3.76
C ILE A 7 8.21 -2.18 5.27
N GLN A 8 9.27 -1.63 5.85
CA GLN A 8 9.22 -1.12 7.22
C GLN A 8 8.51 0.23 7.22
N ILE A 9 7.43 0.34 7.99
CA ILE A 9 6.61 1.55 8.13
C ILE A 9 6.49 1.81 9.62
N ASN A 10 7.04 2.92 10.10
CA ASN A 10 7.22 3.16 11.52
C ASN A 10 6.23 4.18 12.09
N THR A 11 5.56 4.94 11.21
CA THR A 11 4.61 5.96 11.60
C THR A 11 3.29 5.83 10.85
N LEU A 12 2.22 6.34 11.48
CA LEU A 12 0.90 6.42 10.84
C LEU A 12 0.93 7.29 9.58
N ASP A 13 1.68 8.40 9.60
CA ASP A 13 1.80 9.31 8.47
C ASP A 13 2.47 8.63 7.25
N GLU A 14 3.58 7.91 7.47
CA GLU A 14 4.22 7.10 6.43
C GLU A 14 3.24 6.05 5.85
N ALA A 15 2.45 5.39 6.70
CA ALA A 15 1.49 4.39 6.28
C ALA A 15 0.38 4.98 5.40
N LEU A 16 -0.17 6.14 5.79
CA LEU A 16 -1.18 6.85 5.00
C LEU A 16 -0.59 7.35 3.67
N HIS A 17 0.62 7.91 3.70
CA HIS A 17 1.29 8.39 2.51
C HIS A 17 1.54 7.26 1.51
N LEU A 18 2.01 6.09 1.98
CA LEU A 18 2.27 4.93 1.13
C LEU A 18 0.98 4.33 0.53
N GLN A 19 -0.12 4.26 1.28
CA GLN A 19 -1.42 3.85 0.72
C GLN A 19 -1.87 4.77 -0.42
N ASN A 20 -1.77 6.08 -0.22
CA ASN A 20 -2.14 7.07 -1.23
C ASN A 20 -1.25 6.96 -2.46
N LEU A 21 0.07 6.88 -2.28
CA LEU A 21 1.04 6.72 -3.36
C LEU A 21 0.78 5.43 -4.15
N ALA A 22 0.47 4.33 -3.48
CA ALA A 22 0.15 3.07 -4.13
C ALA A 22 -1.12 3.17 -4.98
N THR A 23 -2.19 3.77 -4.46
CA THR A 23 -3.44 4.01 -5.19
C THR A 23 -3.19 4.81 -6.47
N ILE A 24 -2.42 5.90 -6.37
CA ILE A 24 -2.08 6.74 -7.53
C ILE A 24 -1.33 5.94 -8.59
N ASN A 25 -0.33 5.15 -8.20
CA ASN A 25 0.46 4.39 -9.17
C ASN A 25 -0.33 3.25 -9.81
N ILE A 26 -1.21 2.58 -9.05
CA ILE A 26 -2.13 1.59 -9.63
C ILE A 26 -2.99 2.24 -10.72
N GLY A 27 -3.62 3.38 -10.43
CA GLY A 27 -4.42 4.12 -11.39
C GLY A 27 -3.62 4.48 -12.65
N LYS A 28 -2.41 5.03 -12.49
CA LYS A 28 -1.53 5.37 -13.61
C LYS A 28 -1.30 4.21 -14.57
N TYR A 29 -0.98 3.02 -14.07
CA TYR A 29 -0.73 1.86 -14.92
C TYR A 29 -1.99 1.24 -15.51
N GLN A 30 -3.14 1.40 -14.85
CA GLN A 30 -4.43 0.93 -15.37
C GLN A 30 -4.93 1.83 -16.51
N GLU A 31 -4.84 3.15 -16.32
CA GLU A 31 -5.37 4.17 -17.23
C GLU A 31 -4.45 4.43 -18.44
N ASN A 32 -3.14 4.24 -18.29
CA ASN A 32 -2.15 4.57 -19.33
C ASN A 32 -1.45 3.30 -19.83
N GLN A 33 -2.18 2.45 -20.57
CA GLN A 33 -1.61 1.23 -21.15
C GLN A 33 -0.51 1.56 -22.18
N ILE A 34 0.64 0.89 -22.06
CA ILE A 34 1.77 1.06 -22.99
C ILE A 34 1.87 -0.18 -23.87
N ALA A 35 1.76 0.02 -25.18
CA ALA A 35 1.86 -1.04 -26.17
C ALA A 35 3.16 -1.85 -25.98
N GLY A 36 3.04 -3.17 -25.95
CA GLY A 36 4.17 -4.09 -25.72
C GLY A 36 4.61 -4.24 -24.26
N GLN A 37 4.02 -3.52 -23.29
CA GLN A 37 4.43 -3.56 -21.87
C GLN A 37 3.38 -4.11 -20.90
N VAL A 38 2.32 -4.75 -21.39
CA VAL A 38 1.19 -5.24 -20.57
C VAL A 38 1.65 -6.09 -19.38
N HIS A 39 2.63 -6.97 -19.59
CA HIS A 39 3.18 -7.83 -18.53
C HIS A 39 3.93 -7.03 -17.46
N LEU A 40 4.70 -6.03 -17.86
CA LEU A 40 5.40 -5.14 -16.95
C LEU A 40 4.41 -4.31 -16.14
N GLN A 41 3.44 -3.68 -16.80
CA GLN A 41 2.40 -2.89 -16.14
C GLN A 41 1.57 -3.74 -15.16
N SER A 42 1.24 -4.97 -15.54
CA SER A 42 0.57 -5.93 -14.64
C SER A 42 1.42 -6.28 -13.41
N SER A 43 2.74 -6.40 -13.58
CA SER A 43 3.65 -6.70 -12.47
C SER A 43 3.81 -5.50 -11.53
N LEU A 44 3.88 -4.28 -12.08
CA LEU A 44 3.91 -3.04 -11.32
C LEU A 44 2.61 -2.82 -10.54
N ILE A 45 1.45 -3.09 -11.14
CA ILE A 45 0.15 -3.05 -10.45
C ILE A 45 0.14 -4.02 -9.26
N ARG A 46 0.64 -5.25 -9.44
CA ARG A 46 0.72 -6.23 -8.33
C ARG A 46 1.64 -5.76 -7.21
N LEU A 47 2.79 -5.18 -7.55
CA LEU A 47 3.72 -4.61 -6.58
C LEU A 47 3.04 -3.52 -5.75
N TRP A 48 2.39 -2.56 -6.41
CA TRP A 48 1.71 -1.46 -5.70
C TRP A 48 0.51 -1.93 -4.88
N ARG A 49 -0.22 -2.98 -5.31
CA ARG A 49 -1.26 -3.60 -4.48
C ARG A 49 -0.69 -4.21 -3.20
N ASP A 50 0.50 -4.80 -3.26
CA ASP A 50 1.18 -5.35 -2.09
C ASP A 50 1.63 -4.23 -1.13
N VAL A 51 2.19 -3.15 -1.68
CA VAL A 51 2.53 -1.93 -0.91
C VAL A 51 1.29 -1.34 -0.23
N HIS A 52 0.20 -1.16 -0.98
CA HIS A 52 -1.06 -0.66 -0.44
C HIS A 52 -1.57 -1.54 0.71
N LYS A 53 -1.50 -2.86 0.54
CA LYS A 53 -1.94 -3.80 1.57
C LYS A 53 -1.10 -3.66 2.85
N GLN A 54 0.23 -3.69 2.75
CA GLN A 54 1.12 -3.57 3.91
C GLN A 54 0.92 -2.25 4.66
N ALA A 55 0.79 -1.15 3.93
CA ALA A 55 0.51 0.15 4.52
C ALA A 55 -0.90 0.22 5.16
N GLY A 56 -1.90 -0.47 4.55
CA GLY A 56 -3.24 -0.67 5.11
C GLY A 56 -3.25 -1.39 6.46
N GLU A 57 -2.46 -2.46 6.57
CA GLU A 57 -2.32 -3.24 7.81
C GLU A 57 -1.72 -2.40 8.95
N VAL A 58 -0.74 -1.54 8.64
CA VAL A 58 -0.13 -0.63 9.61
C VAL A 58 -1.11 0.44 10.06
N VAL A 59 -1.85 1.08 9.15
CA VAL A 59 -2.91 2.04 9.52
C VAL A 59 -3.95 1.38 10.43
N SER A 60 -4.42 0.18 10.09
CA SER A 60 -5.39 -0.54 10.93
C SER A 60 -4.84 -0.85 12.32
N THR A 61 -3.54 -1.11 12.45
CA THR A 61 -2.88 -1.33 13.74
C THR A 61 -2.92 -0.06 14.60
N PHE A 62 -2.50 1.07 14.05
CA PHE A 62 -2.56 2.36 14.74
C PHE A 62 -3.98 2.77 15.14
N THR A 63 -4.99 2.54 14.27
CA THR A 63 -6.38 2.85 14.60
C THR A 63 -6.88 2.02 15.79
N LYS A 64 -6.58 0.72 15.82
CA LYS A 64 -6.95 -0.16 16.95
C LYS A 64 -6.25 0.23 18.25
N GLU A 65 -5.02 0.73 18.18
CA GLU A 65 -4.27 1.22 19.35
C GLU A 65 -4.87 2.51 19.91
N ALA A 66 -5.30 3.43 19.02
CA ALA A 66 -6.02 4.64 19.41
C ALA A 66 -7.35 4.31 20.11
N GLU A 67 -8.17 3.45 19.50
CA GLU A 67 -9.47 3.01 20.06
C GLU A 67 -9.32 2.34 21.45
N LYS A 68 -8.29 1.50 21.63
CA LYS A 68 -7.98 0.89 22.93
C LYS A 68 -7.57 1.92 23.97
N SER A 69 -6.85 2.96 23.58
CA SER A 69 -6.40 4.01 24.50
C SER A 69 -7.57 4.84 25.02
N GLU A 70 -8.58 5.08 24.19
CA GLU A 70 -9.79 5.81 24.55
C GLU A 70 -10.73 5.01 25.47
N CYS A 71 -10.82 3.69 25.32
CA CYS A 71 -11.70 2.84 26.14
C CYS A 71 -11.16 2.58 27.56
N ASN A 72 -9.87 2.85 27.80
CA ASN A 72 -9.21 2.70 29.11
C ASN A 72 -9.07 4.03 29.89
N MET A 73 -9.64 5.14 29.38
CA MET A 73 -9.80 6.41 30.10
C MET A 73 -11.19 6.53 30.70
#